data_AF-A0A7X8T2P2-F1
#
_entry.id   AF-A0A7X8T2P2-F1
#
_cell.length_a   1.000
_cell.length_b   1.000
_cell.length_c   1.000
_cell.angle_alpha   90.00
_cell.angle_beta   90.00
_cell.angle_gamma   90.00
#
_symmetry.space_group_name_H-M   'P 1'
#
loop_
_entity.id
_entity.type
_entity.pdbx_description
1 polymer ?
#
loop_
_entity_poly.entity_id
_entity_poly.type
_entity_poly.pdbx_seq_one_letter_code
_entity_poly.pdbx_strand_id
1 'polypeptide(L)'
;MNIIYDEGSRERTLARANEKWLEIANVPVPERLSLRSVDASNVGGDFAESCICVGYTQEEIDAGVTMLDSVELLQQWKPSNPRSVALSMCLAIGWDDDIGTNNFHVHVVTRDLRSHLPRRSTAWVFVDVFEWQSVLASLLNILRKCERATWDDSVQELRKRFDWEYEGMAGT
;
A
#
# COMPACT_ATOMS: atom_id res chain seq x y z
N MET A 1 16.15 7.80 22.47
CA MET A 1 15.55 8.88 21.68
C MET A 1 14.05 8.63 21.72
N ASN A 2 13.31 9.40 22.52
CA ASN A 2 11.86 9.24 22.63
C ASN A 2 11.22 9.93 21.44
N ILE A 3 10.64 9.14 20.53
CA ILE A 3 9.76 9.67 19.50
C ILE A 3 8.44 9.94 20.20
N ILE A 4 8.16 11.21 20.49
CA ILE A 4 6.86 11.63 21.03
C ILE A 4 5.91 11.67 19.84
N TYR A 5 5.02 10.68 19.73
CA TYR A 5 3.95 10.68 18.76
C TYR A 5 2.76 11.47 19.33
N ASP A 6 2.41 12.59 18.68
CA ASP A 6 1.21 13.35 18.99
C ASP A 6 -0.02 12.65 18.38
N GLU A 7 -0.81 11.97 19.21
CA GLU A 7 -2.06 11.29 18.81
C GLU A 7 -3.03 12.23 18.08
N GLY A 8 -3.09 13.51 18.47
CA GLY A 8 -3.96 14.51 17.84
C GLY A 8 -3.53 14.92 16.43
N SER A 9 -2.26 14.71 16.05
CA SER A 9 -1.78 14.91 14.67
C SER A 9 -2.15 13.71 13.78
N ARG A 10 -2.18 12.51 14.37
CA ARG A 10 -2.46 11.25 13.66
C ARG A 10 -3.93 11.14 13.25
N GLU A 11 -4.88 11.47 14.12
CA GLU A 11 -6.32 11.45 13.80
C GLU A 11 -6.69 12.41 12.65
N ARG A 12 -6.12 13.62 12.67
CA ARG A 12 -6.32 14.62 11.59
C ARG A 12 -5.68 14.19 10.27
N THR A 13 -4.57 13.47 10.32
CA THR A 13 -3.91 12.93 9.13
C THR A 13 -4.68 11.75 8.54
N LEU A 14 -5.25 10.88 9.39
CA LEU A 14 -6.05 9.72 8.99
C LEU A 14 -7.38 10.10 8.34
N ALA A 15 -8.13 11.06 8.92
CA ALA A 15 -9.36 11.57 8.31
C ALA A 15 -9.10 12.20 6.93
N ARG A 16 -7.99 12.94 6.80
CA ARG A 16 -7.58 13.60 5.55
C ARG A 16 -7.08 12.61 4.49
N ALA A 17 -6.45 11.50 4.90
CA ALA A 17 -6.04 10.43 4.00
C ALA A 17 -7.26 9.75 3.37
N ASN A 18 -8.29 9.43 4.16
CA ASN A 18 -9.53 8.83 3.66
C ASN A 18 -10.22 9.72 2.58
N GLU A 19 -10.28 11.04 2.78
CA GLU A 19 -10.84 11.98 1.80
C GLU A 19 -9.99 12.06 0.52
N LYS A 20 -8.66 12.17 0.66
CA LYS A 20 -7.74 12.27 -0.49
C LYS A 20 -7.83 11.04 -1.39
N TRP A 21 -8.07 9.85 -0.82
CA TRP A 21 -8.10 8.59 -1.60
C TRP A 21 -9.38 8.40 -2.39
N LEU A 22 -10.49 8.89 -1.83
CA LEU A 22 -11.79 8.94 -2.51
C LEU A 22 -11.72 9.77 -3.79
N GLU A 23 -11.05 10.93 -3.73
CA GLU A 23 -10.85 11.80 -4.89
C GLU A 23 -10.00 11.14 -5.98
N ILE A 24 -9.00 10.35 -5.60
CA ILE A 24 -8.05 9.73 -6.53
C ILE A 24 -8.63 8.51 -7.25
N ALA A 25 -9.36 7.66 -6.51
CA ALA A 25 -9.69 6.32 -7.00
C ALA A 25 -10.98 6.27 -7.81
N ASN A 26 -11.88 7.25 -7.67
CA ASN A 26 -13.19 7.32 -8.33
C ASN A 26 -13.98 5.99 -8.28
N VAL A 27 -13.89 5.27 -7.16
CA VAL A 27 -14.57 4.00 -6.91
C VAL A 27 -15.30 4.03 -5.57
N PRO A 28 -16.39 3.25 -5.41
CA PRO A 28 -17.02 3.06 -4.11
C PRO A 28 -16.03 2.47 -3.10
N VAL A 29 -15.93 3.11 -1.93
CA VAL A 29 -15.13 2.61 -0.80
C VAL A 29 -15.89 1.53 -0.03
N PRO A 30 -15.19 0.69 0.76
CA PRO A 30 -15.82 -0.17 1.74
C PRO A 30 -16.60 0.66 2.79
N GLU A 31 -17.59 0.07 3.47
CA GLU A 31 -18.41 0.82 4.43
C GLU A 31 -17.73 0.95 5.79
N ARG A 32 -16.88 -0.01 6.16
CA ARG A 32 -16.23 -0.07 7.48
C ARG A 32 -14.74 -0.38 7.39
N LEU A 33 -14.31 -1.08 6.35
CA LEU A 33 -12.93 -1.53 6.21
C LEU A 33 -12.10 -0.48 5.46
N SER A 34 -11.17 0.14 6.16
CA SER A 34 -10.38 1.23 5.61
C SER A 34 -8.92 0.85 5.46
N LEU A 35 -8.38 1.20 4.30
CA LEU A 35 -6.93 1.30 4.13
C LEU A 35 -6.52 2.64 4.79
N ARG A 36 -5.54 2.60 5.68
CA ARG A 36 -5.11 3.73 6.52
C ARG A 36 -3.78 4.32 6.07
N SER A 37 -2.89 3.48 5.53
CA SER A 37 -1.69 3.91 4.84
C SER A 37 -1.28 2.90 3.77
N VAL A 38 -0.50 3.38 2.80
CA VAL A 38 0.19 2.55 1.83
C VAL A 38 1.64 2.99 1.78
N ASP A 39 2.54 2.04 1.97
CA ASP A 39 3.97 2.22 1.72
C ASP A 39 4.38 1.31 0.58
N ALA A 40 5.29 1.79 -0.28
CA ALA A 40 5.81 1.02 -1.41
C ALA A 40 7.33 0.93 -1.34
N SER A 41 7.85 -0.23 -1.69
CA SER A 41 9.27 -0.49 -1.84
C SER A 41 9.52 -1.31 -3.10
N ASN A 42 10.74 -1.25 -3.62
CA ASN A 42 11.11 -2.00 -4.81
C ASN A 42 11.18 -3.50 -4.46
N VAL A 43 10.63 -4.36 -5.34
CA VAL A 43 10.81 -5.81 -5.19
C VAL A 43 12.28 -6.14 -5.44
N GLY A 44 12.92 -6.88 -4.53
CA GLY A 44 14.30 -7.33 -4.70
C GLY A 44 14.46 -8.16 -5.99
N GLY A 45 15.47 -7.83 -6.80
CA GLY A 45 15.72 -8.42 -8.13
C GLY A 45 16.27 -7.37 -9.10
N ASP A 46 16.67 -7.80 -10.29
CA ASP A 46 17.26 -6.92 -11.32
C ASP A 46 16.16 -6.17 -12.12
N PHE A 47 15.20 -5.57 -11.41
CA PHE A 47 14.12 -4.75 -11.97
C PHE A 47 14.51 -3.28 -11.95
N ALA A 48 15.66 -2.93 -12.54
CA ALA A 48 16.28 -1.60 -12.45
C ALA A 48 15.38 -0.43 -12.91
N GLU A 49 14.30 -0.73 -13.64
CA GLU A 49 13.32 0.25 -14.13
C GLU A 49 12.21 0.56 -13.11
N SER A 50 12.14 -0.21 -12.01
CA SER A 50 11.20 -0.07 -10.90
C SER A 50 11.88 0.55 -9.69
N CYS A 51 12.34 1.80 -9.81
CA CYS A 51 12.99 2.51 -8.70
C CYS A 51 12.07 3.62 -8.19
N ILE A 52 11.29 3.32 -7.15
CA ILE A 52 10.70 4.38 -6.32
C ILE A 52 11.77 4.96 -5.40
N CYS A 53 11.79 6.28 -5.25
CA CYS A 53 12.70 6.95 -4.32
C CYS A 53 12.28 6.58 -2.89
N VAL A 54 13.16 5.91 -2.16
CA VAL A 54 12.91 5.50 -0.77
C VAL A 54 13.70 6.45 0.13
N GLY A 55 13.05 7.53 0.56
CA GLY A 55 13.61 8.51 1.50
C GLY A 55 14.31 9.70 0.85
N TYR A 56 14.88 10.54 1.70
CA TYR A 56 15.58 11.77 1.32
C TYR A 56 17.01 11.72 1.85
N THR A 57 17.97 12.27 1.10
CA THR A 57 19.33 12.42 1.60
C THR A 57 19.40 13.51 2.67
N GLN A 58 20.43 13.49 3.51
CA GLN A 58 20.62 14.53 4.52
C GLN A 58 20.78 15.91 3.86
N GLU A 59 21.44 15.97 2.69
CA GLU A 59 21.61 17.19 1.92
C GLU A 59 20.27 17.73 1.40
N GLU A 60 19.35 16.86 0.99
CA GLU A 60 18.00 17.27 0.56
C GLU A 60 17.19 17.82 1.74
N ILE A 61 17.31 17.20 2.91
CA ILE A 61 16.67 17.68 4.14
C ILE A 61 17.23 19.05 4.52
N ASP A 62 18.57 19.19 4.52
CA ASP A 62 19.26 20.44 4.85
C ASP A 62 18.96 21.55 3.82
N ALA A 63 18.69 21.19 2.57
CA ALA A 63 18.25 22.10 1.52
C ALA A 63 16.77 22.50 1.64
N GLY A 64 16.03 21.96 2.61
CA GLY A 64 14.63 22.28 2.87
C GLY A 64 13.66 21.63 1.89
N VAL A 65 14.02 20.49 1.29
CA VAL A 65 13.11 19.73 0.44
C VAL A 65 11.86 19.35 1.25
N THR A 66 10.69 19.56 0.66
CA THR A 66 9.42 19.15 1.27
C THR A 66 9.34 17.63 1.24
N MET A 67 9.33 17.01 2.41
CA MET A 67 9.15 15.57 2.55
C MET A 67 7.69 15.20 2.22
N LEU A 68 7.52 14.55 1.07
CA LEU A 68 6.26 13.96 0.65
C LEU A 68 5.94 12.71 1.48
N ASP A 69 4.66 12.53 1.80
CA ASP A 69 4.19 11.26 2.35
C ASP A 69 4.22 10.14 1.28
N SER A 70 4.10 8.88 1.70
CA SER A 70 4.19 7.72 0.80
C SER A 70 3.15 7.74 -0.33
N VAL A 71 1.95 8.30 -0.09
CA VAL A 71 0.89 8.40 -1.09
C VAL A 71 1.20 9.53 -2.07
N GLU A 72 1.71 10.66 -1.60
CA GLU A 72 2.18 11.77 -2.42
C GLU A 72 3.35 11.36 -3.32
N LEU A 73 4.28 10.56 -2.79
CA LEU A 73 5.35 9.96 -3.58
C LEU A 73 4.77 9.09 -4.70
N LEU A 74 3.84 8.18 -4.39
CA LEU A 74 3.22 7.30 -5.39
C LEU A 74 2.39 8.06 -6.44
N GLN A 75 1.75 9.17 -6.07
CA GLN A 75 1.02 10.03 -7.00
C GLN A 75 1.92 10.76 -7.98
N GLN A 76 3.09 11.22 -7.51
CA GLN A 76 4.02 12.02 -8.31
C GLN A 76 5.03 11.15 -9.06
N TRP A 77 5.29 9.94 -8.56
CA TRP A 77 6.25 9.03 -9.15
C TRP A 77 5.78 8.53 -10.51
N LYS A 78 6.66 8.69 -11.49
CA LYS A 78 6.49 8.17 -12.84
C LYS A 78 7.64 7.21 -13.11
N PRO A 79 7.38 5.89 -13.22
CA PRO A 79 8.42 4.94 -13.59
C PRO A 79 8.98 5.29 -14.97
N SER A 80 10.28 5.05 -15.18
CA SER A 80 10.93 5.24 -16.48
C SER A 80 10.31 4.35 -17.56
N ASN A 81 9.81 3.17 -17.17
CA ASN A 81 9.04 2.27 -18.01
C ASN A 81 7.78 1.79 -17.25
N PRO A 82 6.59 2.36 -17.51
CA PRO A 82 5.37 1.99 -16.80
C PRO A 82 4.86 0.58 -17.15
N ARG A 83 5.45 -0.12 -18.14
CA ARG A 83 5.18 -1.53 -18.44
C ARG A 83 6.14 -2.51 -17.75
N SER A 84 7.13 -2.00 -17.02
CA SER A 84 8.16 -2.77 -16.33
C SER A 84 8.24 -2.29 -14.88
N VAL A 85 7.17 -2.56 -14.12
CA VAL A 85 7.05 -2.15 -12.72
C VAL A 85 6.83 -3.37 -11.83
N ALA A 86 7.63 -3.52 -10.78
CA ALA A 86 7.41 -4.46 -9.69
C ALA A 86 7.63 -3.77 -8.33
N LEU A 87 6.55 -3.57 -7.58
CA LEU A 87 6.55 -2.96 -6.25
C LEU A 87 6.02 -3.95 -5.20
N SER A 88 6.65 -3.93 -4.03
CA SER A 88 6.11 -4.50 -2.79
C SER A 88 5.42 -3.40 -2.02
N MET A 89 4.14 -3.59 -1.69
CA MET A 89 3.33 -2.63 -0.95
C MET A 89 2.97 -3.19 0.42
N CYS A 90 3.12 -2.34 1.45
CA CYS A 90 2.60 -2.57 2.79
C CYS A 90 1.32 -1.76 2.94
N LEU A 91 0.25 -2.42 3.34
CA LEU A 91 -1.09 -1.87 3.48
C LEU A 91 -1.47 -1.93 4.96
N ALA A 92 -1.57 -0.78 5.63
CA ALA A 92 -2.16 -0.73 6.96
C ALA A 92 -3.69 -0.70 6.81
N ILE A 93 -4.38 -1.74 7.25
CA ILE A 93 -5.84 -1.89 7.10
C ILE A 93 -6.46 -2.01 8.48
N GLY A 94 -7.56 -1.30 8.72
CA GLY A 94 -8.31 -1.34 9.98
C GLY A 94 -9.78 -1.01 9.76
N TRP A 95 -10.56 -1.07 10.83
CA TRP A 95 -11.93 -0.56 10.82
C TRP A 95 -11.96 0.95 11.00
N ASP A 96 -12.97 1.62 10.44
CA ASP A 96 -13.12 3.08 10.52
C ASP A 96 -13.29 3.59 11.95
N ASP A 97 -13.97 2.82 12.78
CA ASP A 97 -14.25 3.09 14.19
C ASP A 97 -13.19 2.53 15.16
N ASP A 98 -12.10 1.95 14.64
CA ASP A 98 -11.00 1.41 15.43
C ASP A 98 -9.68 2.15 15.11
N ILE A 99 -8.87 2.37 16.14
CA ILE A 99 -7.53 2.94 16.06
C ILE A 99 -6.53 1.89 15.55
N GLY A 100 -6.82 0.61 15.77
CA GLY A 100 -5.99 -0.53 15.37
C GLY A 100 -5.93 -0.75 13.86
N THR A 101 -4.75 -1.14 13.40
CA THR A 101 -4.52 -1.60 12.03
C THR A 101 -3.67 -2.85 12.02
N ASN A 102 -3.90 -3.72 11.05
CA ASN A 102 -3.00 -4.83 10.72
C ASN A 102 -2.28 -4.53 9.41
N ASN A 103 -1.03 -4.98 9.29
CA ASN A 103 -0.28 -4.82 8.05
C ASN A 103 -0.45 -6.02 7.13
N PHE A 104 -0.77 -5.73 5.87
CA PHE A 104 -0.89 -6.71 4.80
C PHE A 104 0.06 -6.34 3.67
N HIS A 105 0.70 -7.35 3.08
CA HIS A 105 1.63 -7.18 1.99
C HIS A 105 1.03 -7.63 0.67
N VAL A 106 1.28 -6.86 -0.39
CA VAL A 106 0.87 -7.19 -1.76
C VAL A 106 1.93 -6.75 -2.74
N HIS A 107 2.10 -7.52 -3.81
CA HIS A 107 2.98 -7.18 -4.90
C HIS A 107 2.17 -6.65 -6.08
N VAL A 108 2.47 -5.42 -6.50
CA VAL A 108 1.91 -4.83 -7.72
C VAL A 108 2.94 -4.99 -8.83
N VAL A 109 2.58 -5.76 -9.86
CA VAL A 109 3.52 -6.10 -10.93
C VAL A 109 2.88 -5.95 -12.31
N THR A 110 3.63 -5.40 -13.25
CA THR A 110 3.20 -5.34 -14.64
C THR A 110 3.24 -6.74 -15.29
N ARG A 111 2.27 -7.04 -16.16
CA ARG A 111 2.13 -8.38 -16.75
C ARG A 111 3.37 -8.87 -17.48
N ASP A 112 4.13 -7.97 -18.09
CA ASP A 112 5.35 -8.27 -18.83
C ASP A 112 6.42 -8.91 -17.93
N LEU A 113 6.39 -8.63 -16.62
CA LEU A 113 7.31 -9.20 -15.64
C LEU A 113 6.83 -10.52 -15.02
N ARG A 114 5.58 -10.94 -15.27
CA ARG A 114 4.95 -12.09 -14.61
C ARG A 114 5.74 -13.39 -14.69
N SER A 115 6.41 -13.66 -15.82
CA SER A 115 7.20 -14.88 -16.02
C SER A 115 8.48 -14.93 -15.18
N HIS A 116 8.94 -13.77 -14.69
CA HIS A 116 10.18 -13.63 -13.91
C HIS A 116 9.95 -13.72 -12.40
N LEU A 117 8.69 -13.80 -11.96
CA LEU A 117 8.33 -13.77 -10.54
C LEU A 117 8.40 -15.15 -9.89
N PRO A 118 8.86 -15.23 -8.62
CA PRO A 118 8.79 -16.47 -7.86
C PRO A 118 7.32 -16.84 -7.61
N ARG A 119 6.96 -18.11 -7.88
CA ARG A 119 5.59 -18.63 -7.71
C ARG A 119 5.12 -18.78 -6.25
N ARG A 120 5.83 -18.21 -5.27
CA ARG A 120 5.64 -18.52 -3.84
C ARG A 120 4.62 -17.64 -3.12
N SER A 121 4.39 -16.40 -3.57
CA SER A 121 3.33 -15.54 -2.99
C SER A 121 2.02 -15.74 -3.74
N THR A 122 0.90 -15.58 -3.05
CA THR A 122 -0.43 -15.50 -3.66
C THR A 122 -0.93 -14.07 -3.78
N ALA A 123 -0.26 -13.12 -3.12
CA ALA A 123 -0.60 -11.71 -3.04
C ALA A 123 -0.07 -10.91 -4.24
N TRP A 124 -0.46 -11.28 -5.46
CA TRP A 124 -0.10 -10.55 -6.68
C TRP A 124 -1.28 -9.78 -7.26
N VAL A 125 -1.05 -8.50 -7.54
CA VAL A 125 -1.92 -7.65 -8.35
C VAL A 125 -1.20 -7.38 -9.67
N PHE A 126 -1.75 -7.93 -10.76
CA PHE A 126 -1.20 -7.74 -12.10
C PHE A 126 -1.88 -6.60 -12.83
N VAL A 127 -1.09 -5.67 -13.35
CA VAL A 127 -1.54 -4.53 -14.18
C VAL A 127 -0.86 -4.57 -15.55
N ASP A 128 -1.47 -3.99 -16.59
CA ASP A 128 -0.84 -3.92 -17.92
C ASP A 128 0.15 -2.75 -18.01
N VAL A 129 -0.21 -1.63 -17.37
CA VAL A 129 0.58 -0.41 -17.25
C VAL A 129 0.41 0.07 -15.83
N PHE A 130 1.51 0.45 -15.18
CA PHE A 130 1.48 1.04 -13.85
C PHE A 130 0.97 2.47 -13.92
N GLU A 131 -0.18 2.69 -13.29
CA GLU A 131 -0.78 3.99 -13.04
C GLU A 131 -1.30 3.98 -11.61
N TRP A 132 -0.79 4.87 -10.75
CA TRP A 132 -1.09 4.82 -9.31
C TRP A 132 -2.60 4.87 -9.01
N GLN A 133 -3.35 5.70 -9.73
CA GLN A 133 -4.81 5.78 -9.59
C GLN A 133 -5.49 4.42 -9.84
N SER A 134 -5.08 3.73 -10.91
CA SER A 134 -5.61 2.41 -11.28
C SER A 134 -5.23 1.33 -10.26
N VAL A 135 -4.02 1.41 -9.70
CA VAL A 135 -3.55 0.51 -8.65
C VAL A 135 -4.36 0.74 -7.37
N LEU A 136 -4.49 1.99 -6.92
CA LEU A 136 -5.27 2.34 -5.73
C LEU A 136 -6.74 1.91 -5.87
N ALA A 137 -7.38 2.19 -7.01
CA ALA A 137 -8.74 1.74 -7.28
C ALA A 137 -8.87 0.20 -7.23
N SER A 138 -7.86 -0.51 -7.71
CA SER A 138 -7.81 -1.99 -7.64
C SER A 138 -7.71 -2.47 -6.19
N LEU A 139 -6.86 -1.86 -5.38
CA LEU A 139 -6.71 -2.17 -3.95
C LEU A 139 -8.01 -1.93 -3.19
N LEU A 140 -8.62 -0.74 -3.34
CA LEU A 140 -9.89 -0.41 -2.67
C LEU A 140 -11.03 -1.35 -3.07
N ASN A 141 -11.09 -1.76 -4.34
CA ASN A 141 -12.08 -2.75 -4.80
C ASN A 141 -11.81 -4.15 -4.22
N ILE A 142 -10.56 -4.53 -3.95
CA ILE A 142 -10.24 -5.76 -3.23
C ILE A 142 -10.73 -5.66 -1.79
N LEU A 143 -10.40 -4.57 -1.09
CA LEU A 143 -10.84 -4.33 0.29
C LEU A 143 -12.37 -4.43 0.42
N ARG A 144 -13.11 -3.79 -0.47
CA ARG A 144 -14.57 -3.82 -0.49
C ARG A 144 -15.13 -5.25 -0.64
N LYS A 145 -14.44 -6.11 -1.39
CA LYS A 145 -14.83 -7.52 -1.56
C LYS A 145 -14.46 -8.39 -0.34
N CYS A 146 -13.49 -7.94 0.45
CA CYS A 146 -13.05 -8.61 1.68
C CYS A 146 -13.86 -8.21 2.90
N GLU A 147 -14.56 -7.07 2.89
CA GLU A 147 -15.37 -6.63 4.02
C GLU A 147 -16.47 -7.65 4.38
N ARG A 148 -16.60 -7.92 5.68
CA ARG A 148 -17.59 -8.82 6.30
C ARG A 148 -18.19 -8.15 7.53
N ALA A 149 -19.18 -8.80 8.13
CA ALA A 149 -19.88 -8.30 9.31
C ALA A 149 -18.93 -8.09 10.52
N THR A 150 -17.89 -8.92 10.63
CA THR A 150 -16.90 -8.86 11.72
C THR A 150 -15.50 -8.61 11.18
N TRP A 151 -14.64 -8.10 12.05
CA TRP A 151 -13.24 -7.82 11.73
C TRP A 151 -12.51 -9.13 11.42
N ASP A 152 -12.69 -10.13 12.28
CA ASP A 152 -12.06 -11.45 12.11
C ASP A 152 -12.44 -12.09 10.78
N ASP A 153 -13.72 -12.05 10.39
CA ASP A 153 -14.18 -12.57 9.10
C ASP A 153 -13.55 -11.78 7.93
N SER A 154 -13.40 -10.46 8.09
CA SER A 154 -12.77 -9.61 7.08
C SER A 154 -11.28 -9.93 6.94
N VAL A 155 -10.58 -10.15 8.05
CA VAL A 155 -9.17 -10.59 8.07
C VAL A 155 -9.01 -11.93 7.36
N GLN A 156 -9.92 -12.89 7.57
CA GLN A 156 -9.87 -14.16 6.84
C GLN A 156 -10.00 -13.99 5.32
N GLU A 157 -10.78 -13.01 4.85
CA GLU A 157 -10.88 -12.70 3.43
C GLU A 157 -9.68 -11.92 2.88
N LEU A 158 -9.13 -10.99 3.68
CA LEU A 158 -7.91 -10.26 3.33
C LEU A 158 -6.73 -11.21 3.14
N ARG A 159 -6.57 -12.19 4.03
CA ARG A 159 -5.51 -13.22 3.96
C ARG A 159 -5.57 -14.12 2.73
N LYS A 160 -6.73 -14.20 2.06
CA LYS A 160 -6.84 -14.92 0.77
C LYS A 160 -6.26 -14.10 -0.39
N ARG A 161 -6.00 -12.81 -0.19
CA ARG A 161 -5.64 -11.83 -1.22
C ARG A 161 -4.30 -11.15 -0.96
N PHE A 162 -3.92 -11.01 0.31
CA PHE A 162 -2.71 -10.34 0.77
C PHE A 162 -1.97 -11.22 1.75
N ASP A 163 -0.65 -11.11 1.77
CA ASP A 163 0.20 -11.82 2.72
C ASP A 163 0.16 -11.05 4.05
N TRP A 164 -0.33 -11.68 5.12
CA TRP A 164 -0.49 -11.00 6.41
C TRP A 164 0.81 -11.05 7.23
N GLU A 165 1.16 -9.98 7.94
CA GLU A 165 2.44 -9.88 8.69
C GLU A 165 2.66 -11.00 9.72
N TYR A 166 1.59 -11.64 10.18
CA TYR A 166 1.61 -12.76 11.13
C TYR A 166 1.60 -14.16 10.48
N GLU A 167 1.60 -14.26 9.15
CA GLU A 167 1.69 -15.56 8.48
C GLU A 167 3.04 -16.21 8.74
N GLY A 168 3.01 -17.40 9.34
CA GLY A 168 4.21 -18.15 9.76
C GLY A 168 4.57 -18.01 11.25
N MET A 169 3.94 -17.10 12.02
CA MET A 169 4.14 -17.02 13.48
C MET A 169 3.30 -18.04 14.27
N ALA A 170 2.26 -18.61 13.67
CA ALA A 170 1.53 -19.76 14.22
C ALA A 170 2.24 -21.06 13.82
N GLY A 171 3.45 -21.28 14.36
CA GLY A 171 4.28 -22.41 13.95
C GLY A 171 5.68 -22.47 14.56
N THR A 172 5.81 -22.26 15.87
CA THR A 172 6.92 -22.75 16.70
C THR A 172 6.42 -23.14 18.08
#